data_AF-A0A4Y7SXR5-F1
#
_entry.id   AF-A0A4Y7SXR5-F1
#
_cell.length_a   1.000
_cell.length_b   1.000
_cell.length_c   1.000
_cell.angle_alpha   90.00
_cell.angle_beta   90.00
_cell.angle_gamma   90.00
#
_symmetry.space_group_name_H-M   'P 1'
#
loop_
_entity.id
_entity.type
_entity.pdbx_description
1 polymer ?
#
loop_
_entity_poly.entity_id
_entity_poly.type
_entity_poly.pdbx_seq_one_letter_code
_entity_poly.pdbx_strand_id
1 'polypeptide(L)'
;MSPAFLDRFLVDGLGLTKIPRFLPTLYLSFLGFTFVHLVLSPWLSPKVAPKSYAALKGKKARNNWSIHVVSQVHTLIIVPMSIWCIVNQNEDIANDRAFGWDDRVGYTYAIACGYFIWDTLDAIVNFIDIGFVIHGVACTLIYTMSFRPFVAYYGTRCLLWEISTFFLNIHWFLDKTSRTGTTFQLVNGFALLAAFFSVRLVYGGSISYQFFLTLLGIWRQMPWPYTFVFGLGNFALQGLNWLWFSKMIAAIRKRFDGSEERQKLINQQDRVEVDEQAA
;
A
#
# COMPACT_ATOMS: atom_id res chain seq x y z
N MET A 1 -29.28 11.92 8.45
CA MET A 1 -28.32 12.56 9.39
C MET A 1 -28.00 13.93 8.79
N SER A 2 -28.33 15.03 9.47
CA SER A 2 -28.07 16.36 8.89
C SER A 2 -26.56 16.61 8.79
N PRO A 3 -26.07 17.37 7.79
CA PRO A 3 -24.66 17.75 7.70
C PRO A 3 -24.14 18.35 9.01
N ALA A 4 -24.97 19.15 9.68
CA ALA A 4 -24.67 19.78 10.96
C ALA A 4 -24.44 18.79 12.13
N PHE A 5 -25.08 17.62 12.13
CA PHE A 5 -24.84 16.61 13.17
C PHE A 5 -23.49 15.90 12.95
N LEU A 6 -23.20 15.53 11.70
CA LEU A 6 -21.95 14.86 11.35
C LEU A 6 -20.75 15.78 11.66
N ASP A 7 -20.83 17.05 11.27
CA ASP A 7 -19.77 18.03 11.51
C ASP A 7 -19.52 18.22 13.01
N ARG A 8 -20.58 18.36 13.82
CA ARG A 8 -20.43 18.44 15.29
C ARG A 8 -19.84 17.17 15.88
N PHE A 9 -20.25 15.98 15.43
CA PHE A 9 -19.69 14.74 15.93
C PHE A 9 -18.19 14.60 15.60
N LEU A 10 -17.80 14.91 14.36
CA LEU A 10 -16.41 14.82 13.91
C LEU A 10 -15.51 15.87 14.59
N VAL A 11 -15.99 17.11 14.73
CA VAL A 11 -15.22 18.22 15.29
C VAL A 11 -15.25 18.19 16.81
N ASP A 12 -16.43 18.15 17.43
CA ASP A 12 -16.59 18.28 18.89
C ASP A 12 -16.38 16.94 19.60
N GLY A 13 -16.78 15.83 18.99
CA GLY A 13 -16.65 14.49 19.57
C GLY A 13 -15.27 13.87 19.36
N LEU A 14 -14.74 13.93 18.12
CA LEU A 14 -13.47 13.29 17.76
C LEU A 14 -12.30 14.28 17.64
N GLY A 15 -12.54 15.59 17.66
CA GLY A 15 -11.48 16.60 17.55
C GLY A 15 -10.87 16.74 16.16
N LEU A 16 -11.55 16.25 15.10
CA LEU A 16 -11.07 16.27 13.72
C LEU A 16 -11.30 17.64 13.08
N THR A 17 -10.73 18.69 13.68
CA THR A 17 -11.03 20.09 13.36
C THR A 17 -10.80 20.47 11.89
N LYS A 18 -9.93 19.75 11.18
CA LYS A 18 -9.66 20.01 9.75
C LYS A 18 -10.57 19.23 8.80
N ILE A 19 -11.20 18.13 9.23
CA ILE A 19 -11.88 17.20 8.32
C ILE A 19 -13.02 17.82 7.50
N PRO A 20 -13.86 18.76 8.00
CA PRO A 20 -15.04 19.20 7.26
C PRO A 20 -14.72 19.78 5.88
N ARG A 21 -13.60 20.51 5.78
CA ARG A 21 -13.11 21.07 4.50
C ARG A 21 -12.77 20.00 3.48
N PHE A 22 -12.30 18.83 3.93
CA PHE A 22 -11.77 17.78 3.07
C PHE A 22 -12.74 16.62 2.85
N LEU A 23 -13.90 16.62 3.51
CA LEU A 23 -14.95 15.61 3.33
C LEU A 23 -15.34 15.41 1.86
N PRO A 24 -15.54 16.46 1.03
CA PRO A 24 -15.86 16.25 -0.38
C PRO A 24 -14.78 15.45 -1.12
N THR A 25 -13.50 15.79 -0.89
CA THR A 25 -12.37 15.07 -1.50
C THR A 25 -12.30 13.63 -1.02
N LEU A 26 -12.54 13.39 0.27
CA LEU A 26 -12.57 12.04 0.85
C LEU A 26 -13.67 11.20 0.22
N TYR A 27 -14.90 11.72 0.14
CA TYR A 27 -16.02 11.01 -0.46
C TYR A 27 -15.82 10.75 -1.95
N LEU A 28 -15.36 11.75 -2.69
CA LEU A 28 -15.04 11.59 -4.12
C LEU A 28 -13.91 10.58 -4.33
N SER A 29 -12.92 10.54 -3.45
CA SER A 29 -11.85 9.54 -3.49
C SER A 29 -12.40 8.13 -3.26
N PHE A 30 -13.17 7.92 -2.20
CA PHE A 30 -13.80 6.63 -1.90
C PHE A 30 -14.70 6.14 -3.04
N LEU A 31 -15.57 7.01 -3.54
CA LEU A 31 -16.45 6.70 -4.68
C LEU A 31 -15.66 6.46 -5.96
N GLY A 32 -14.58 7.23 -6.18
CA GLY A 32 -13.69 7.09 -7.32
C GLY A 32 -13.00 5.73 -7.34
N PHE A 33 -12.38 5.31 -6.24
CA PHE A 33 -11.75 3.99 -6.15
C PHE A 33 -12.77 2.85 -6.21
N THR A 34 -13.96 3.04 -5.62
CA THR A 34 -15.08 2.10 -5.77
C THR A 34 -15.52 1.97 -7.23
N PHE A 35 -15.62 3.08 -7.96
CA PHE A 35 -15.92 3.10 -9.39
C PHE A 35 -14.82 2.41 -10.20
N VAL A 36 -13.55 2.64 -9.86
CA VAL A 36 -12.42 1.94 -10.50
C VAL A 36 -12.54 0.42 -10.30
N HIS A 37 -12.86 -0.03 -9.08
CA HIS A 37 -13.08 -1.45 -8.79
C HIS A 37 -14.27 -1.99 -9.58
N LEU A 38 -15.47 -1.45 -9.36
CA LEU A 38 -16.72 -2.11 -9.78
C LEU A 38 -17.07 -1.90 -11.25
N VAL A 39 -16.56 -0.83 -11.87
CA VAL A 39 -16.95 -0.43 -13.23
C VAL A 39 -15.75 -0.41 -14.15
N LEU A 40 -14.75 0.44 -13.87
CA LEU A 40 -13.66 0.69 -14.82
C LEU A 40 -12.81 -0.58 -15.04
N SER A 41 -12.42 -1.26 -13.97
CA SER A 41 -11.58 -2.45 -14.06
C SER A 41 -12.27 -3.60 -14.82
N PRO A 42 -13.52 -4.01 -14.49
CA PRO A 42 -14.25 -5.02 -15.26
C PRO A 42 -14.52 -4.62 -16.72
N TRP A 43 -14.68 -3.34 -17.01
CA TRP A 43 -14.91 -2.87 -18.38
C TRP A 43 -13.64 -2.81 -19.23
N LEU A 44 -12.51 -2.40 -18.64
CA LEU A 44 -11.25 -2.20 -19.34
C LEU A 44 -10.42 -3.50 -19.44
N SER A 45 -10.44 -4.34 -18.41
CA SER A 45 -9.58 -5.53 -18.32
C SER A 45 -9.81 -6.54 -19.44
N PRO A 46 -11.05 -6.86 -19.88
CA PRO A 46 -11.28 -7.71 -21.05
C PRO A 46 -10.74 -7.13 -22.36
N LYS A 47 -10.57 -5.80 -22.46
CA LYS A 47 -10.06 -5.14 -23.66
C LYS A 47 -8.53 -5.14 -23.69
N VAL A 48 -7.91 -4.88 -22.54
CA VAL A 48 -6.45 -4.78 -22.41
C VAL A 48 -5.79 -6.16 -22.29
N ALA A 49 -6.44 -7.11 -21.63
CA ALA A 49 -5.91 -8.46 -21.40
C ALA A 49 -6.99 -9.54 -21.62
N PRO A 50 -7.54 -9.67 -22.85
CA PRO A 50 -8.71 -10.53 -23.12
C PRO A 50 -8.51 -11.98 -22.69
N LYS A 51 -7.39 -12.59 -23.10
CA LYS A 51 -7.10 -14.00 -22.81
C LYS A 51 -6.90 -14.23 -21.30
N SER A 52 -6.10 -13.38 -20.66
CA SER A 52 -5.75 -13.50 -19.25
C SER A 52 -6.95 -13.25 -18.33
N TYR A 53 -7.75 -12.23 -18.64
CA TYR A 53 -8.93 -11.88 -17.85
C TYR A 53 -10.04 -12.94 -18.00
N ALA A 54 -10.24 -13.48 -19.21
CA ALA A 54 -11.17 -14.58 -19.45
C ALA A 54 -10.76 -15.87 -18.70
N ALA A 55 -9.46 -16.09 -18.50
CA ALA A 55 -8.94 -17.25 -17.77
C ALA A 55 -9.13 -17.17 -16.24
N LEU A 56 -9.51 -16.02 -15.68
CA LEU A 56 -9.73 -15.86 -14.24
C LEU A 56 -10.95 -16.65 -13.78
N LYS A 57 -10.73 -17.61 -12.86
CA LYS A 57 -11.77 -18.49 -12.33
C LYS A 57 -12.36 -17.92 -11.03
N GLY A 58 -13.66 -17.62 -11.06
CA GLY A 58 -14.46 -17.26 -9.89
C GLY A 58 -14.33 -15.81 -9.43
N LYS A 59 -15.21 -15.43 -8.49
CA LYS A 59 -15.33 -14.06 -7.96
C LYS A 59 -14.03 -13.57 -7.30
N LYS A 60 -13.39 -14.42 -6.49
CA LYS A 60 -12.15 -14.07 -5.77
C LYS A 60 -11.00 -13.70 -6.71
N ALA A 61 -10.81 -14.44 -7.82
CA ALA A 61 -9.75 -14.15 -8.78
C ALA A 61 -9.99 -12.83 -9.52
N ARG A 62 -11.25 -12.54 -9.89
CA ARG A 62 -11.63 -11.27 -10.50
C ARG A 62 -11.50 -10.09 -9.54
N ASN A 63 -11.90 -10.26 -8.28
CA ASN A 63 -11.72 -9.26 -7.23
C ASN A 63 -10.24 -8.93 -7.05
N ASN A 64 -9.39 -9.96 -6.94
CA ASN A 64 -7.94 -9.78 -6.79
C ASN A 64 -7.34 -9.00 -7.98
N TRP A 65 -7.78 -9.30 -9.20
CA TRP A 65 -7.39 -8.52 -10.38
C TRP A 65 -7.81 -7.05 -10.26
N SER A 66 -9.06 -6.79 -9.89
CA SER A 66 -9.57 -5.43 -9.76
C SER A 66 -8.88 -4.64 -8.64
N ILE A 67 -8.52 -5.28 -7.52
CA ILE A 67 -7.73 -4.65 -6.45
C ILE A 67 -6.38 -4.17 -6.98
N HIS A 68 -5.66 -4.98 -7.76
CA HIS A 68 -4.37 -4.56 -8.32
C HIS A 68 -4.53 -3.38 -9.29
N VAL A 69 -5.65 -3.28 -10.02
CA VAL A 69 -5.95 -2.09 -10.84
C VAL A 69 -6.18 -0.86 -9.95
N VAL A 70 -7.00 -0.98 -8.91
CA VAL A 70 -7.31 0.14 -8.00
C VAL A 70 -6.07 0.62 -7.26
N SER A 71 -5.29 -0.32 -6.71
CA SER A 71 -4.01 -0.04 -6.06
C SER A 71 -3.02 0.62 -7.03
N GLN A 72 -2.94 0.17 -8.28
CA GLN A 72 -2.10 0.82 -9.29
C GLN A 72 -2.52 2.27 -9.54
N VAL A 73 -3.82 2.54 -9.67
CA VAL A 73 -4.34 3.92 -9.81
C VAL A 73 -4.02 4.76 -8.58
N HIS A 74 -4.19 4.20 -7.37
CA HIS A 74 -3.87 4.90 -6.12
C HIS A 74 -2.40 5.31 -6.05
N THR A 75 -1.48 4.38 -6.31
CA THR A 75 -0.02 4.63 -6.26
C THR A 75 0.39 5.74 -7.24
N LEU A 76 -0.20 5.77 -8.43
CA LEU A 76 0.04 6.79 -9.46
C LEU A 76 -0.46 8.18 -9.08
N ILE A 77 -1.42 8.27 -8.15
CA ILE A 77 -1.95 9.54 -7.64
C ILE A 77 -1.17 9.96 -6.39
N ILE A 78 -1.09 9.07 -5.41
CA ILE A 78 -0.68 9.43 -4.05
C ILE A 78 0.82 9.69 -3.95
N VAL A 79 1.65 8.97 -4.72
CA VAL A 79 3.11 9.14 -4.68
C VAL A 79 3.50 10.51 -5.22
N PRO A 80 3.09 10.96 -6.44
CA PRO A 80 3.40 12.30 -6.91
C PRO A 80 2.87 13.41 -6.00
N MET A 81 1.64 13.27 -5.48
CA MET A 81 1.07 14.26 -4.56
C MET A 81 1.85 14.37 -3.25
N SER A 82 2.28 13.23 -2.71
CA SER A 82 3.09 13.19 -1.49
C SER A 82 4.47 13.81 -1.71
N ILE A 83 5.13 13.51 -2.83
CA ILE A 83 6.40 14.15 -3.21
C ILE A 83 6.21 15.66 -3.34
N TRP A 84 5.14 16.11 -4.02
CA TRP A 84 4.86 17.53 -4.17
C TRP A 84 4.66 18.23 -2.82
N CYS A 85 3.94 17.62 -1.88
CA CYS A 85 3.78 18.14 -0.52
C CYS A 85 5.11 18.21 0.24
N ILE A 86 5.98 17.20 0.09
CA ILE A 86 7.29 17.16 0.76
C ILE A 86 8.23 18.24 0.21
N VAL A 87 8.26 18.42 -1.11
CA VAL A 87 9.15 19.40 -1.76
C VAL A 87 8.67 20.84 -1.53
N ASN A 88 7.36 21.06 -1.43
CA ASN A 88 6.77 22.40 -1.25
C ASN A 88 6.32 22.66 0.20
N GLN A 89 6.91 21.99 1.18
CA GLN A 89 6.52 22.07 2.58
C GLN A 89 6.51 23.51 3.10
N ASN A 90 5.47 23.91 3.86
CA ASN A 90 5.40 25.22 4.50
C ASN A 90 6.25 25.31 5.79
N GLU A 91 6.42 26.53 6.28
CA GLU A 91 7.18 26.80 7.51
C GLU A 91 6.54 26.16 8.74
N ASP A 92 5.20 26.10 8.82
CA ASP A 92 4.49 25.49 9.95
C ASP A 92 4.91 24.03 10.16
N ILE A 93 4.91 23.22 9.08
CA ILE A 93 5.36 21.82 9.13
C ILE A 93 6.87 21.71 9.36
N ALA A 94 7.67 22.67 8.85
CA ALA A 94 9.11 22.67 9.04
C ALA A 94 9.51 22.93 10.50
N ASN A 95 8.80 23.84 11.15
CA ASN A 95 9.06 24.27 12.52
C ASN A 95 8.41 23.33 13.55
N ASP A 96 7.27 22.72 13.24
CA ASP A 96 6.58 21.75 14.10
C ASP A 96 6.19 20.49 13.31
N ARG A 97 6.99 19.44 13.47
CA ARG A 97 6.74 18.13 12.83
C ARG A 97 5.55 17.37 13.43
N ALA A 98 5.12 17.72 14.64
CA ALA A 98 4.02 17.05 15.33
C ALA A 98 2.67 17.66 14.93
N PHE A 99 2.55 18.99 14.97
CA PHE A 99 1.27 19.69 14.82
C PHE A 99 1.21 20.69 13.66
N GLY A 100 2.34 20.98 13.01
CA GLY A 100 2.36 21.80 11.81
C GLY A 100 1.41 21.25 10.75
N TRP A 101 0.70 22.14 10.07
CA TRP A 101 -0.37 21.77 9.15
C TRP A 101 -0.25 22.51 7.83
N ASP A 102 -0.72 21.87 6.77
CA ASP A 102 -0.81 22.42 5.43
C ASP A 102 -2.03 21.83 4.72
N ASP A 103 -2.87 22.68 4.15
CA ASP A 103 -4.08 22.24 3.45
C ASP A 103 -3.76 21.35 2.23
N ARG A 104 -2.57 21.50 1.63
CA ARG A 104 -2.07 20.61 0.57
C ARG A 104 -1.93 19.17 1.05
N VAL A 105 -1.43 19.01 2.28
CA VAL A 105 -1.37 17.70 2.95
C VAL A 105 -2.77 17.20 3.27
N GLY A 106 -3.68 18.08 3.69
CA GLY A 106 -5.09 17.74 3.95
C GLY A 106 -5.80 17.10 2.75
N TYR A 107 -5.64 17.65 1.53
CA TYR A 107 -6.19 17.04 0.31
C TYR A 107 -5.54 15.70 -0.01
N THR A 108 -4.23 15.58 0.16
CA THR A 108 -3.49 14.32 -0.04
C THR A 108 -3.98 13.24 0.93
N TYR A 109 -4.19 13.59 2.20
CA TYR A 109 -4.73 12.71 3.24
C TYR A 109 -6.17 12.32 2.95
N ALA A 110 -7.00 13.22 2.42
CA ALA A 110 -8.38 12.90 2.07
C ALA A 110 -8.45 11.85 0.96
N ILE A 111 -7.57 11.96 -0.05
CA ILE A 111 -7.45 10.95 -1.11
C ILE A 111 -6.98 9.61 -0.51
N ALA A 112 -5.93 9.63 0.31
CA ALA A 112 -5.45 8.44 1.01
C ALA A 112 -6.53 7.78 1.89
N CYS A 113 -7.27 8.56 2.68
CA CYS A 113 -8.36 8.06 3.52
C CYS A 113 -9.44 7.38 2.67
N GLY A 114 -9.89 8.02 1.59
CA GLY A 114 -10.89 7.42 0.69
C GLY A 114 -10.42 6.07 0.12
N TYR A 115 -9.14 5.97 -0.25
CA TYR A 115 -8.54 4.70 -0.67
C TYR A 115 -8.48 3.67 0.45
N PHE A 116 -7.93 4.01 1.63
CA PHE A 116 -7.75 3.04 2.71
C PHE A 116 -9.08 2.57 3.31
N ILE A 117 -10.11 3.42 3.32
CA ILE A 117 -11.48 3.00 3.67
C ILE A 117 -11.97 1.94 2.68
N TRP A 118 -11.83 2.19 1.37
CA TRP A 118 -12.19 1.21 0.34
C TRP A 118 -11.38 -0.09 0.47
N ASP A 119 -10.06 0.01 0.64
CA ASP A 119 -9.13 -1.13 0.75
C ASP A 119 -9.46 -2.00 1.97
N THR A 120 -9.74 -1.36 3.11
CA THR A 120 -10.16 -2.02 4.35
C THR A 120 -11.47 -2.78 4.16
N LEU A 121 -12.48 -2.14 3.55
CA LEU A 121 -13.78 -2.76 3.32
C LEU A 121 -13.65 -3.98 2.40
N ASP A 122 -12.89 -3.85 1.32
CA ASP A 122 -12.65 -4.96 0.39
C ASP A 122 -11.88 -6.11 1.07
N ALA A 123 -10.80 -5.79 1.79
CA ALA A 123 -9.99 -6.78 2.50
C ALA A 123 -10.80 -7.55 3.55
N ILE A 124 -11.71 -6.89 4.27
CA ILE A 124 -12.61 -7.53 5.24
C ILE A 124 -13.66 -8.39 4.54
N VAL A 125 -14.35 -7.86 3.52
CA VAL A 125 -15.46 -8.54 2.83
C VAL A 125 -14.98 -9.76 2.05
N ASN A 126 -13.84 -9.66 1.38
CA ASN A 126 -13.30 -10.73 0.54
C ASN A 126 -12.22 -11.58 1.23
N PHE A 127 -11.90 -11.26 2.50
CA PHE A 127 -10.96 -11.95 3.39
C PHE A 127 -9.71 -12.49 2.66
N ILE A 128 -8.89 -11.56 2.18
CA ILE A 128 -7.73 -11.89 1.32
C ILE A 128 -6.60 -12.47 2.16
N ASP A 129 -6.14 -11.71 3.16
CA ASP A 129 -5.09 -12.06 4.11
C ASP A 129 -5.14 -11.09 5.31
N ILE A 130 -4.86 -11.60 6.52
CA ILE A 130 -4.98 -10.83 7.76
C ILE A 130 -4.01 -9.63 7.82
N GLY A 131 -2.84 -9.74 7.21
CA GLY A 131 -1.86 -8.66 7.16
C GLY A 131 -2.37 -7.46 6.36
N PHE A 132 -3.08 -7.70 5.26
CA PHE A 132 -3.72 -6.64 4.48
C PHE A 132 -4.91 -6.01 5.23
N VAL A 133 -5.68 -6.79 6.01
CA VAL A 133 -6.74 -6.24 6.86
C VAL A 133 -6.14 -5.33 7.95
N ILE A 134 -5.09 -5.79 8.65
CA ILE A 134 -4.41 -4.98 9.68
C ILE A 134 -3.84 -3.71 9.05
N HIS A 135 -3.20 -3.82 7.89
CA HIS A 135 -2.67 -2.69 7.15
C HIS A 135 -3.75 -1.65 6.82
N GLY A 136 -4.83 -2.09 6.16
CA GLY A 136 -5.92 -1.20 5.76
C GLY A 136 -6.55 -0.48 6.95
N VAL A 137 -6.87 -1.21 8.02
CA VAL A 137 -7.44 -0.64 9.25
C VAL A 137 -6.49 0.38 9.88
N ALA A 138 -5.21 0.04 10.02
CA ALA A 138 -4.21 0.94 10.61
C ALA A 138 -4.06 2.23 9.79
N CYS A 139 -3.92 2.12 8.47
CA CYS A 139 -3.83 3.27 7.57
C CYS A 139 -5.10 4.13 7.62
N THR A 140 -6.29 3.50 7.58
CA THR A 140 -7.57 4.22 7.68
C THR A 140 -7.65 5.06 8.95
N LEU A 141 -7.32 4.46 10.11
CA LEU A 141 -7.37 5.16 11.39
C LEU A 141 -6.34 6.29 11.46
N ILE A 142 -5.08 6.03 11.09
CA ILE A 142 -3.99 7.01 11.13
C ILE A 142 -4.33 8.23 10.28
N TYR A 143 -4.67 8.05 8.99
CA TYR A 143 -4.94 9.19 8.12
C TYR A 143 -6.25 9.91 8.45
N THR A 144 -7.28 9.21 8.94
CA THR A 144 -8.52 9.86 9.38
C THR A 144 -8.28 10.68 10.64
N MET A 145 -7.55 10.13 11.61
CA MET A 145 -7.28 10.82 12.87
C MET A 145 -6.31 12.00 12.70
N SER A 146 -5.45 11.99 11.67
CA SER A 146 -4.56 13.11 11.34
C SER A 146 -5.28 14.42 10.99
N PHE A 147 -6.59 14.40 10.72
CA PHE A 147 -7.38 15.63 10.56
C PHE A 147 -7.66 16.37 11.88
N ARG A 148 -7.37 15.76 13.04
CA ARG A 148 -6.94 16.54 14.21
C ARG A 148 -5.49 16.89 13.92
N PRO A 149 -5.18 18.13 13.52
CA PRO A 149 -3.96 18.47 12.77
C PRO A 149 -2.71 17.89 13.44
N PHE A 150 -2.31 16.72 12.96
CA PHE A 150 -1.34 15.87 13.63
C PHE A 150 -0.59 15.06 12.58
N VAL A 151 0.73 15.05 12.73
CA VAL A 151 1.72 14.30 11.95
C VAL A 151 1.68 14.55 10.45
N ALA A 152 1.25 15.74 10.01
CA ALA A 152 1.23 16.14 8.59
C ALA A 152 2.60 15.89 7.91
N TYR A 153 3.69 16.21 8.63
CA TYR A 153 5.07 15.94 8.24
C TYR A 153 5.33 14.45 7.95
N TYR A 154 4.92 13.57 8.86
CA TYR A 154 5.24 12.15 8.81
C TYR A 154 4.34 11.40 7.83
N GLY A 155 3.03 11.68 7.82
CA GLY A 155 2.11 10.88 7.01
C GLY A 155 2.38 11.02 5.50
N THR A 156 2.77 12.19 4.99
CA THR A 156 3.14 12.31 3.56
C THR A 156 4.40 11.51 3.21
N ARG A 157 5.34 11.41 4.15
CA ARG A 157 6.55 10.61 3.98
C ARG A 157 6.26 9.11 4.08
N CYS A 158 5.32 8.71 4.93
CA CYS A 158 4.82 7.33 4.99
C CYS A 158 4.05 6.93 3.72
N LEU A 159 3.31 7.85 3.08
CA LEU A 159 2.64 7.57 1.80
C LEU A 159 3.61 7.21 0.67
N LEU A 160 4.89 7.60 0.75
CA LEU A 160 5.89 7.17 -0.23
C LEU A 160 6.12 5.66 -0.24
N TRP A 161 5.70 4.92 0.79
CA TRP A 161 5.75 3.45 0.80
C TRP A 161 4.98 2.81 -0.35
N GLU A 162 4.05 3.54 -0.97
CA GLU A 162 3.34 3.13 -2.17
C GLU A 162 4.22 3.04 -3.43
N ILE A 163 5.45 3.59 -3.41
CA ILE A 163 6.42 3.42 -4.51
C ILE A 163 6.72 1.94 -4.75
N SER A 164 6.88 1.12 -3.71
CA SER A 164 7.10 -0.32 -3.92
C SER A 164 5.84 -1.02 -4.41
N THR A 165 4.66 -0.54 -4.04
CA THR A 165 3.37 -1.09 -4.49
C THR A 165 3.19 -0.92 -6.00
N PHE A 166 3.67 0.18 -6.58
CA PHE A 166 3.71 0.38 -8.03
C PHE A 166 4.41 -0.79 -8.75
N PHE A 167 5.63 -1.15 -8.30
CA PHE A 167 6.36 -2.26 -8.90
C PHE A 167 5.75 -3.63 -8.56
N LEU A 168 5.11 -3.76 -7.39
CA LEU A 168 4.44 -4.99 -6.96
C LEU A 168 3.27 -5.32 -7.90
N ASN A 169 2.44 -4.32 -8.20
CA ASN A 169 1.30 -4.49 -9.10
C ASN A 169 1.75 -4.84 -10.52
N ILE A 170 2.79 -4.19 -11.05
CA ILE A 170 3.39 -4.56 -12.35
C ILE A 170 3.88 -6.01 -12.31
N HIS A 171 4.61 -6.41 -11.26
CA HIS A 171 5.13 -7.77 -11.14
C HIS A 171 4.00 -8.80 -11.14
N TRP A 172 2.93 -8.51 -10.38
CA TRP A 172 1.74 -9.36 -10.30
C TRP A 172 1.03 -9.48 -11.66
N PHE A 173 0.85 -8.37 -12.39
CA PHE A 173 0.21 -8.42 -13.71
C PHE A 173 1.06 -9.20 -14.72
N LEU A 174 2.40 -9.12 -14.65
CA LEU A 174 3.26 -9.94 -15.50
C LEU A 174 3.06 -11.44 -15.24
N ASP A 175 2.89 -11.84 -13.99
CA ASP A 175 2.54 -13.22 -13.66
C ASP A 175 1.16 -13.61 -14.22
N LYS A 176 0.15 -12.75 -14.07
CA LYS A 176 -1.21 -13.06 -14.53
C LYS A 176 -1.42 -12.97 -16.03
N THR A 177 -0.49 -12.36 -16.76
CA THR A 177 -0.54 -12.22 -18.22
C THR A 177 0.40 -13.16 -18.96
N SER A 178 0.86 -14.23 -18.30
CA SER A 178 1.76 -15.24 -18.87
C SER A 178 3.08 -14.65 -19.37
N ARG A 179 3.57 -13.60 -18.69
CA ARG A 179 4.87 -12.97 -18.96
C ARG A 179 5.90 -13.32 -17.89
N THR A 180 5.65 -14.40 -17.14
CA THR A 180 6.59 -14.91 -16.14
C THR A 180 7.90 -15.34 -16.80
N GLY A 181 9.04 -14.97 -16.21
CA GLY A 181 10.38 -15.31 -16.71
C GLY A 181 10.93 -14.40 -17.81
N THR A 182 10.17 -13.38 -18.24
CA THR A 182 10.67 -12.38 -19.19
C THR A 182 11.72 -11.47 -18.56
N THR A 183 12.63 -10.92 -19.37
CA THR A 183 13.61 -9.91 -18.92
C THR A 183 12.91 -8.71 -18.28
N PHE A 184 11.75 -8.31 -18.79
CA PHE A 184 10.96 -7.23 -18.19
C PHE A 184 10.50 -7.57 -16.77
N GLN A 185 10.03 -8.79 -16.53
CA GLN A 185 9.68 -9.22 -15.18
C GLN A 185 10.89 -9.28 -14.25
N LEU A 186 12.05 -9.72 -14.75
CA LEU A 186 13.29 -9.76 -13.98
C LEU A 186 13.72 -8.35 -13.53
N VAL A 187 13.77 -7.40 -14.48
CA VAL A 187 14.12 -5.99 -14.20
C VAL A 187 13.12 -5.39 -13.21
N ASN A 188 11.81 -5.59 -13.43
CA ASN A 188 10.79 -5.11 -12.52
C ASN A 188 10.89 -5.78 -11.13
N GLY A 189 11.27 -7.06 -11.07
CA GLY A 189 11.51 -7.78 -9.82
C GLY A 189 12.67 -7.17 -9.01
N PHE A 190 13.78 -6.83 -9.67
CA PHE A 190 14.88 -6.12 -9.03
C PHE A 190 14.45 -4.72 -8.55
N ALA A 191 13.75 -3.97 -9.41
CA ALA A 191 13.22 -2.66 -9.05
C ALA A 191 12.24 -2.72 -7.86
N LEU A 192 11.37 -3.73 -7.82
CA LEU A 192 10.47 -4.00 -6.71
C LEU A 192 11.24 -4.23 -5.41
N LEU A 193 12.25 -5.11 -5.41
CA LEU A 193 13.04 -5.38 -4.20
C LEU A 193 13.80 -4.15 -3.72
N ALA A 194 14.45 -3.45 -4.65
CA ALA A 194 15.19 -2.24 -4.35
C ALA A 194 14.27 -1.15 -3.78
N ALA A 195 13.11 -0.91 -4.40
CA ALA A 195 12.12 0.05 -3.93
C ALA A 195 11.56 -0.34 -2.56
N PHE A 196 11.22 -1.61 -2.34
CA PHE A 196 10.71 -2.08 -1.07
C PHE A 196 11.73 -1.89 0.05
N PHE A 197 12.97 -2.35 -0.15
CA PHE A 197 14.04 -2.20 0.84
C PHE A 197 14.35 -0.74 1.14
N SER A 198 14.60 0.07 0.11
CA SER A 198 15.00 1.47 0.28
C SER A 198 13.89 2.34 0.86
N VAL A 199 12.67 2.26 0.31
CA VAL A 199 11.60 3.20 0.69
C VAL A 199 10.87 2.76 1.96
N ARG A 200 10.66 1.46 2.17
CA ARG A 200 9.90 0.97 3.35
C ARG A 200 10.79 0.65 4.54
N LEU A 201 11.90 -0.06 4.34
CA LEU A 201 12.74 -0.50 5.45
C LEU A 201 13.74 0.57 5.88
N VAL A 202 14.47 1.16 4.93
CA VAL A 202 15.49 2.18 5.25
C VAL A 202 14.85 3.54 5.50
N TYR A 203 14.28 4.15 4.46
CA TYR A 203 13.67 5.48 4.59
C TYR A 203 12.46 5.43 5.52
N GLY A 204 11.50 4.54 5.28
CA GLY A 204 10.31 4.36 6.12
C GLY A 204 10.62 3.99 7.57
N GLY A 205 11.64 3.16 7.80
CA GLY A 205 12.16 2.88 9.13
C GLY A 205 12.70 4.11 9.83
N SER A 206 13.49 4.93 9.13
CA SER A 206 14.01 6.19 9.70
C SER A 206 12.90 7.20 10.03
N ILE A 207 11.88 7.31 9.17
CA ILE A 207 10.70 8.17 9.39
C ILE A 207 9.88 7.65 10.57
N SER A 208 9.69 6.33 10.67
CA SER A 208 8.99 5.70 11.80
C SER A 208 9.72 5.93 13.12
N TYR A 209 11.05 5.82 13.12
CA TYR A 209 11.86 6.09 14.32
C TYR A 209 11.74 7.56 14.76
N GLN A 210 11.88 8.52 13.82
CA GLN A 210 11.68 9.94 14.12
C GLN A 210 10.27 10.23 14.63
N PHE A 211 9.26 9.63 13.98
CA PHE A 211 7.88 9.74 14.41
C PHE A 211 7.69 9.22 15.84
N PHE A 212 8.25 8.06 16.18
CA PHE A 212 8.16 7.49 17.51
C PHE A 212 8.78 8.40 18.58
N LEU A 213 9.94 9.00 18.30
CA LEU A 213 10.54 10.00 19.19
C LEU A 213 9.66 11.24 19.35
N THR A 214 9.07 11.74 18.26
CA THR A 214 8.10 12.85 18.35
C THR A 214 6.90 12.47 19.19
N LEU A 215 6.32 11.28 18.98
CA LEU A 215 5.18 10.79 19.75
C LEU A 215 5.51 10.68 21.24
N LEU A 216 6.69 10.17 21.60
CA LEU A 216 7.18 10.12 22.98
C LEU A 216 7.47 11.50 23.58
N GLY A 217 7.76 12.52 22.77
CA GLY A 217 7.92 13.90 23.25
C GLY A 217 6.59 14.57 23.60
N ILE A 218 5.51 14.18 22.91
CA ILE A 218 4.21 14.86 22.96
C ILE A 218 3.07 13.99 23.49
N TRP A 219 3.34 12.77 23.97
CA TRP A 219 2.29 11.80 24.37
C TRP A 219 1.31 12.30 25.44
N ARG A 220 1.74 13.25 26.30
CA ARG A 220 0.88 13.89 27.31
C ARG A 220 0.01 15.02 26.77
N GLN A 221 0.35 15.55 25.59
CA GLN A 221 -0.40 16.63 24.93
C GLN A 221 -1.57 16.08 24.10
N MET A 222 -1.55 14.78 23.80
CA MET A 222 -2.56 14.10 22.99
C MET A 222 -3.48 13.22 23.84
N PRO A 223 -4.77 13.11 23.49
CA PRO A 223 -5.64 12.12 24.10
C PRO A 223 -5.07 10.72 23.93
N TRP A 224 -5.13 9.89 24.98
CA TRP A 224 -4.52 8.57 24.98
C TRP A 224 -4.94 7.66 23.79
N PRO A 225 -6.16 7.74 23.20
CA PRO A 225 -6.49 6.92 22.03
C PRO A 225 -5.65 7.27 20.80
N TYR A 226 -5.27 8.53 20.62
CA TYR A 226 -4.37 8.95 19.54
C TYR A 226 -2.99 8.33 19.73
N THR A 227 -2.42 8.46 20.93
CA THR A 227 -1.12 7.86 21.24
C THR A 227 -1.13 6.36 21.00
N PHE A 228 -2.20 5.67 21.39
CA PHE A 228 -2.34 4.23 21.18
C PHE A 228 -2.46 3.87 19.69
N VAL A 229 -3.38 4.49 18.95
CA VAL A 229 -3.61 4.20 17.52
C VAL A 229 -2.34 4.45 16.71
N PHE A 230 -1.68 5.58 16.91
CA PHE A 230 -0.49 5.91 16.13
C PHE A 230 0.74 5.09 16.57
N GLY A 231 0.91 4.84 17.87
CA GLY A 231 2.01 4.02 18.38
C GLY A 231 1.90 2.56 17.94
N LEU A 232 0.74 1.93 18.20
CA LEU A 232 0.48 0.56 17.79
C LEU A 232 0.44 0.42 16.27
N GLY A 233 -0.20 1.37 15.58
CA GLY A 233 -0.27 1.38 14.12
C GLY A 233 1.12 1.47 13.49
N ASN A 234 2.00 2.33 14.00
CA ASN A 234 3.38 2.40 13.51
C ASN A 234 4.13 1.07 13.71
N PHE A 235 4.02 0.46 14.89
CA PHE A 235 4.64 -0.84 15.16
C PHE A 235 4.10 -1.94 14.24
N ALA A 236 2.78 -2.02 14.07
CA ALA A 236 2.13 -3.00 13.20
C ALA A 236 2.56 -2.83 11.74
N LEU A 237 2.55 -1.59 11.22
CA LEU A 237 2.94 -1.31 9.83
C LEU A 237 4.41 -1.63 9.56
N GLN A 238 5.31 -1.30 10.50
CA GLN A 238 6.72 -1.66 10.37
C GLN A 238 6.93 -3.17 10.46
N GLY A 239 6.23 -3.86 11.36
CA GLY A 239 6.23 -5.32 11.44
C GLY A 239 5.78 -5.96 10.12
N LEU A 240 4.69 -5.47 9.52
CA LEU A 240 4.21 -5.95 8.22
C LEU A 240 5.22 -5.72 7.10
N ASN A 241 5.90 -4.57 7.07
CA ASN A 241 6.95 -4.31 6.09
C ASN A 241 8.09 -5.35 6.20
N TRP A 242 8.55 -5.67 7.40
CA TRP A 242 9.56 -6.72 7.60
C TRP A 242 9.05 -8.12 7.18
N LEU A 243 7.80 -8.46 7.54
CA LEU A 243 7.19 -9.73 7.17
C LEU A 243 7.05 -9.89 5.64
N TRP A 244 6.57 -8.86 4.95
CA TRP A 244 6.43 -8.89 3.49
C TRP A 244 7.78 -8.95 2.79
N PHE A 245 8.79 -8.19 3.25
CA PHE A 245 10.14 -8.29 2.69
C PHE A 245 10.71 -9.70 2.88
N SER A 246 10.50 -10.30 4.05
CA SER A 246 10.93 -11.68 4.33
C SER A 246 10.26 -12.68 3.39
N LYS A 247 8.95 -12.51 3.10
CA LYS A 247 8.21 -13.31 2.11
C LYS A 247 8.78 -13.12 0.70
N MET A 248 9.17 -11.90 0.31
CA MET A 248 9.79 -11.63 -0.99
C MET A 248 11.15 -12.35 -1.14
N ILE A 249 12.00 -12.28 -0.12
CA ILE A 249 13.30 -12.98 -0.11
C ILE A 249 13.10 -14.50 -0.15
N ALA A 250 12.15 -15.04 0.63
CA ALA A 250 11.82 -16.46 0.62
C ALA A 250 11.32 -16.92 -0.76
N ALA A 251 10.49 -16.13 -1.43
CA ALA A 251 10.01 -16.43 -2.78
C ALA A 251 11.15 -16.47 -3.82
N ILE A 252 12.18 -15.63 -3.65
CA ILE A 252 13.37 -15.66 -4.50
C ILE A 252 14.22 -16.90 -4.23
N ARG A 253 14.51 -17.20 -2.96
CA ARG A 253 15.30 -18.40 -2.59
C ARG A 253 14.69 -19.68 -3.16
N LYS A 254 13.37 -19.83 -3.01
CA LYS A 254 12.64 -20.97 -3.57
C LYS A 254 12.79 -21.12 -5.10
N ARG A 255 12.94 -20.01 -5.83
CA ARG A 255 13.15 -20.06 -7.29
C ARG A 255 14.56 -20.56 -7.64
N PHE A 256 15.57 -20.22 -6.85
CA PHE A 256 16.93 -20.73 -7.02
C PHE A 256 16.99 -22.23 -6.69
N ASP A 257 16.45 -22.64 -5.54
CA ASP A 257 16.44 -24.05 -5.13
C ASP A 257 15.74 -24.96 -6.16
N GLY A 258 14.58 -24.53 -6.68
CA GLY A 258 13.87 -25.27 -7.71
C GLY A 258 14.58 -25.30 -9.08
N SER A 259 15.42 -24.29 -9.37
CA SER A 259 16.25 -24.30 -10.58
C SER A 259 17.40 -25.30 -10.48
N GLU A 260 18.02 -25.42 -9.31
CA GLU A 260 19.07 -26.41 -9.05
C GLU A 260 18.53 -27.84 -9.10
N GLU A 261 17.35 -28.08 -8.51
CA GLU A 261 16.70 -29.39 -8.54
C GLU A 261 16.35 -29.81 -9.97
N ARG A 262 15.81 -28.88 -10.78
CA ARG A 262 15.53 -29.14 -12.20
C ARG A 262 16.80 -29.45 -12.99
N GLN A 263 17.90 -28.75 -12.73
CA GLN A 263 19.18 -29.01 -13.40
C GLN A 263 19.74 -30.38 -13.02
N LYS A 264 19.61 -30.81 -11.76
CA LYS A 264 20.03 -32.15 -11.32
C LYS A 264 19.24 -33.24 -12.03
N LEU A 265 17.93 -33.07 -12.21
CA LEU A 265 17.07 -34.03 -12.91
C LEU A 265 17.43 -34.15 -14.39
N ILE A 266 17.69 -33.03 -15.08
CA ILE A 266 18.16 -33.03 -16.48
C ILE A 266 19.49 -33.78 -16.58
N ASN A 267 20.47 -33.43 -15.74
CA ASN A 267 21.77 -34.09 -15.73
C ASN A 267 21.68 -35.60 -15.40
N GLN A 268 20.66 -36.04 -14.65
CA GLN A 268 20.41 -37.46 -14.38
C GLN A 268 19.78 -38.16 -15.59
N GLN A 269 18.80 -37.53 -16.25
CA GLN A 269 18.22 -38.08 -17.49
C GLN A 269 19.26 -38.23 -18.60
N ASP A 270 20.09 -37.21 -18.80
CA ASP A 270 21.17 -37.25 -19.80
C ASP A 270 22.17 -38.40 -19.52
N ARG A 271 22.44 -38.71 -18.24
CA ARG A 271 23.30 -39.85 -17.87
C ARG A 271 22.64 -41.20 -18.18
N VAL A 272 21.35 -41.36 -17.89
CA VAL A 272 20.62 -42.60 -18.19
C VAL A 272 20.55 -42.84 -19.70
N GLU A 273 20.30 -41.80 -20.51
CA GLU A 273 20.29 -41.93 -21.98
C GLU A 273 21.66 -42.29 -22.56
N VAL A 274 22.75 -41.74 -22.01
CA VAL A 274 24.12 -42.11 -22.42
C VAL A 274 24.45 -43.57 -22.06
N ASP A 275 24.04 -44.03 -20.88
CA ASP A 275 24.25 -45.41 -20.45
C ASP A 275 23.41 -46.41 -21.27
N GLU A 276 22.19 -46.06 -21.67
CA GLU A 276 21.35 -46.88 -22.56
C GLU A 276 21.87 -46.96 -24.00
N GLN A 277 22.52 -45.90 -24.51
CA GLN A 277 23.13 -45.91 -25.85
C GLN A 277 24.47 -46.65 -25.91
N ALA A 278 25.12 -46.86 -24.76
CA ALA A 278 26.39 -47.57 -24.65
C ALA A 278 26.25 -49.09 -24.39
N ALA A 279 25.02 -49.57 -24.18
CA ALA A 279 24.68 -50.99 -23.97
C ALA A 279 24.18 -51.66 -25.26
#